data_AF-A0A8J3CIP6-F1
#
_entry.id   AF-A0A8J3CIP6-F1
#
_cell.length_a   1.000
_cell.length_b   1.000
_cell.length_c   1.000
_cell.angle_alpha   90.00
_cell.angle_beta   90.00
_cell.angle_gamma   90.00
#
_symmetry.space_group_name_H-M   'P 1'
#
loop_
_entity.id
_entity.type
_entity.pdbx_description
1 polymer ?
#
loop_
_entity_poly.entity_id
_entity_poly.type
_entity_poly.pdbx_seq_one_letter_code
_entity_poly.pdbx_strand_id
1 'polypeptide(L)'
;MTGQRPRLAYDWQSDTVYIPRWGRTPRVELVTHTHTCPDGTPVHVTAQWVVTTSTTVYRWLVDGQPAGTTTARCGADTPPDWSAIDATHPSRTDPATLTTGEETTMTDPYARPAPQATPDETPISDVRATIEEKVEHPAPPITAPTRPTVPALKTRKPTGRVAPPLILVEGGEKAGKTWLVAEFTASPRISQAYWIEWGEKECADEYGLIPGADYTLIDHDGSFETVANQVYAVRAVAQQAAEADQPPMCLVIDTMTWEWEILKDWANKRALSAPSVRARLTKNPDLAAEDIPVPMNIWNEVTERHYKLMRLLQTFPGVVVMTARGKEVTALDDAGRPIPGAKTYKVEGHKNLAYDASVWLRLSREHPPLVVGARSVRAGIRPGVDKPRSVPDLTLDWLVFDVLGYRPDLAAPTAA
;
A
#
# COMPACT_ATOMS: atom_id res chain seq x y z
N MET A 1 4.90 -14.87 -35.69
CA MET A 1 4.03 -14.43 -34.58
C MET A 1 4.91 -14.32 -33.35
N THR A 2 5.26 -13.10 -32.97
CA THR A 2 6.16 -12.79 -31.84
C THR A 2 5.49 -13.14 -30.52
N GLY A 3 6.05 -14.13 -29.81
CA GLY A 3 5.55 -14.61 -28.53
C GLY A 3 5.73 -13.56 -27.44
N GLN A 4 4.70 -12.76 -27.20
CA GLN A 4 4.64 -11.88 -26.03
C GLN A 4 4.34 -12.74 -24.81
N ARG A 5 5.27 -12.82 -23.85
CA ARG A 5 5.03 -13.51 -22.58
C ARG A 5 3.78 -12.93 -21.89
N PRO A 6 2.93 -13.76 -21.25
CA PRO A 6 1.76 -13.25 -20.56
C PRO A 6 2.22 -12.33 -19.40
N ARG A 7 1.68 -11.10 -19.36
CA ARG A 7 2.04 -10.08 -18.37
C ARG A 7 1.37 -10.40 -17.04
N LEU A 8 2.13 -10.50 -15.95
CA LEU A 8 1.58 -10.60 -14.59
C LEU A 8 0.66 -9.38 -14.33
N ALA A 9 -0.50 -9.62 -13.73
CA ALA A 9 -1.41 -8.61 -13.22
C ALA A 9 -1.44 -8.69 -11.70
N TYR A 10 -1.65 -7.56 -11.05
CA TYR A 10 -1.76 -7.45 -9.60
C TYR A 10 -3.20 -7.07 -9.27
N ASP A 11 -3.82 -7.81 -8.36
CA ASP A 11 -5.09 -7.44 -7.75
C ASP A 11 -4.79 -6.73 -6.43
N TRP A 12 -4.82 -5.41 -6.48
CA TRP A 12 -4.55 -4.55 -5.34
C TRP A 12 -5.55 -4.72 -4.18
N GLN A 13 -6.77 -5.23 -4.42
CA GLN A 13 -7.76 -5.48 -3.36
C GLN A 13 -7.38 -6.70 -2.53
N SER A 14 -6.77 -7.70 -3.17
CA SER A 14 -6.36 -8.96 -2.55
C SER A 14 -4.85 -9.06 -2.28
N ASP A 15 -4.06 -8.09 -2.74
CA ASP A 15 -2.59 -8.11 -2.68
C ASP A 15 -2.03 -9.38 -3.37
N THR A 16 -2.65 -9.76 -4.49
CA THR A 16 -2.36 -11.03 -5.17
C THR A 16 -1.88 -10.79 -6.60
N VAL A 17 -0.82 -11.49 -7.00
CA VAL A 17 -0.29 -11.47 -8.38
C VAL A 17 -0.87 -12.66 -9.15
N TYR A 18 -1.38 -12.43 -10.35
CA TYR A 18 -1.97 -13.45 -11.21
C TYR A 18 -1.57 -13.26 -12.68
N ILE A 19 -1.81 -14.27 -13.54
CA ILE A 19 -1.48 -14.21 -14.97
C ILE A 19 -2.80 -14.16 -15.79
N PRO A 20 -3.19 -13.01 -16.37
CA PRO A 20 -4.34 -12.91 -17.27
C PRO A 20 -4.06 -13.60 -18.61
N ARG A 21 -5.04 -14.33 -19.15
CA ARG A 21 -5.02 -14.78 -20.56
C ARG A 21 -5.52 -13.67 -21.49
N TRP A 22 -4.90 -13.56 -22.65
CA TRP A 22 -5.28 -12.61 -23.72
C TRP A 22 -6.78 -12.67 -24.04
N GLY A 23 -7.43 -11.50 -24.06
CA GLY A 23 -8.81 -11.33 -24.57
C GLY A 23 -9.94 -11.71 -23.61
N ARG A 24 -9.68 -11.93 -22.31
CA ARG A 24 -10.74 -12.15 -21.32
C ARG A 24 -10.52 -11.32 -20.06
N THR A 25 -11.50 -10.50 -19.72
CA THR A 25 -11.57 -9.81 -18.43
C THR A 25 -11.73 -10.86 -17.32
N PRO A 26 -10.91 -10.84 -16.26
CA PRO A 26 -11.12 -11.72 -15.12
C PRO A 26 -12.51 -11.45 -14.55
N ARG A 27 -13.27 -12.53 -14.30
CA ARG A 27 -14.58 -12.44 -13.66
C ARG A 27 -14.40 -12.74 -12.19
N VAL A 28 -14.78 -11.78 -11.35
CA VAL A 28 -14.88 -11.97 -9.91
C VAL A 28 -16.29 -12.47 -9.62
N GLU A 29 -16.42 -13.72 -9.19
CA GLU A 29 -17.69 -14.27 -8.71
C GLU A 29 -17.65 -14.34 -7.18
N LEU A 30 -18.66 -13.80 -6.51
CA LEU A 30 -18.80 -13.90 -5.06
C LEU A 30 -19.81 -15.02 -4.76
N VAL A 31 -19.36 -16.07 -4.11
CA VAL A 31 -20.22 -17.18 -3.67
C VAL A 31 -20.40 -17.09 -2.17
N THR A 32 -21.64 -16.91 -1.71
CA THR A 32 -21.94 -16.86 -0.28
C THR A 32 -22.51 -18.20 0.17
N HIS A 33 -21.97 -18.75 1.25
CA HIS A 33 -22.42 -19.97 1.90
C HIS A 33 -22.69 -19.70 3.38
N THR A 34 -23.63 -20.42 3.98
CA THR A 34 -23.88 -20.36 5.43
C THR A 34 -23.29 -21.62 6.05
N HIS A 35 -22.19 -21.47 6.79
CA HIS A 35 -21.59 -22.53 7.57
C HIS A 35 -22.17 -22.52 8.99
N THR A 36 -22.25 -23.67 9.67
CA THR A 36 -22.66 -23.74 11.07
C THR A 36 -21.47 -24.23 11.89
N CYS A 37 -20.95 -23.38 12.79
CA CYS A 37 -19.86 -23.76 13.70
C CYS A 37 -20.29 -24.96 14.58
N PRO A 38 -19.33 -25.71 15.18
CA PRO A 38 -19.63 -26.84 16.06
C PRO A 38 -20.52 -26.50 17.26
N ASP A 39 -20.54 -25.23 17.67
CA ASP A 39 -21.40 -24.70 18.74
C ASP A 39 -22.84 -24.38 18.28
N GLY A 40 -23.16 -24.63 17.00
CA GLY A 40 -24.48 -24.36 16.40
C GLY A 40 -24.63 -22.94 15.83
N THR A 41 -23.60 -22.09 15.90
CA THR A 41 -23.68 -20.70 15.41
C THR A 41 -23.59 -20.67 13.88
N PRO A 42 -24.57 -20.08 13.16
CA PRO A 42 -24.46 -19.86 11.72
C PRO A 42 -23.48 -18.72 11.41
N VAL A 43 -22.64 -18.90 10.41
CA VAL A 43 -21.58 -18.00 9.96
C VAL A 43 -21.68 -17.85 8.45
N HIS A 44 -21.77 -16.62 7.95
CA HIS A 44 -21.81 -16.38 6.52
C HIS A 44 -20.40 -16.31 5.95
N VAL A 45 -20.05 -17.26 5.11
CA VAL A 45 -18.77 -17.32 4.42
C VAL A 45 -18.95 -16.87 2.98
N THR A 46 -18.29 -15.81 2.57
CA THR A 46 -18.25 -15.36 1.17
C THR A 46 -16.91 -15.72 0.56
N ALA A 47 -16.91 -16.61 -0.42
CA ALA A 47 -15.74 -16.91 -1.23
C ALA A 47 -15.67 -15.92 -2.40
N GLN A 48 -14.52 -15.26 -2.58
CA GLN A 48 -14.24 -14.48 -3.79
C GLN A 48 -13.50 -15.37 -4.79
N TRP A 49 -14.11 -15.61 -5.93
CA TRP A 49 -13.59 -16.41 -7.03
C TRP A 49 -13.04 -15.47 -8.08
N VAL A 50 -11.72 -15.38 -8.20
CA VAL A 50 -11.12 -14.76 -9.39
C VAL A 50 -10.97 -15.85 -10.43
N VAL A 51 -11.97 -15.97 -11.31
CA VAL A 51 -11.93 -16.98 -12.39
C VAL A 51 -10.96 -16.49 -13.46
N THR A 52 -9.72 -16.96 -13.36
CA THR A 52 -8.78 -17.01 -14.49
C THR A 52 -8.60 -18.47 -14.87
N THR A 53 -8.43 -18.78 -16.16
CA THR A 53 -8.55 -20.16 -16.67
C THR A 53 -7.48 -21.15 -16.20
N SER A 54 -6.58 -20.76 -15.29
CA SER A 54 -5.50 -21.63 -14.79
C SER A 54 -5.08 -21.38 -13.34
N THR A 55 -5.71 -20.45 -12.62
CA THR A 55 -5.42 -20.23 -11.20
C THR A 55 -6.68 -19.74 -10.50
N THR A 56 -7.19 -20.55 -9.59
CA THR A 56 -8.26 -20.18 -8.67
C THR A 56 -7.61 -19.61 -7.42
N VAL A 57 -7.80 -18.31 -7.16
CA VAL A 57 -7.41 -17.71 -5.88
C VAL A 57 -8.61 -17.81 -4.95
N TYR A 58 -8.43 -18.52 -3.83
CA TYR A 58 -9.47 -18.68 -2.82
C TYR A 58 -9.34 -17.57 -1.77
N ARG A 59 -10.36 -16.74 -1.62
CA ARG A 59 -10.46 -15.83 -0.47
C ARG A 59 -11.75 -16.09 0.27
N TRP A 60 -11.64 -16.54 1.51
CA TRP A 60 -12.78 -16.70 2.40
C TRP A 60 -12.98 -15.40 3.17
N LEU A 61 -14.19 -14.85 3.12
CA LEU A 61 -14.63 -13.75 3.97
C LEU A 61 -15.64 -14.33 4.98
N VAL A 62 -15.48 -14.08 6.27
CA VAL A 62 -16.48 -14.41 7.28
C VAL A 62 -17.20 -13.11 7.66
N ASP A 63 -18.51 -13.05 7.45
CA ASP A 63 -19.35 -11.85 7.65
C ASP A 63 -18.79 -10.58 6.97
N GLY A 64 -18.16 -10.75 5.79
CA GLY A 64 -17.58 -9.66 5.01
C GLY A 64 -16.17 -9.22 5.42
N GLN A 65 -15.52 -9.93 6.36
CA GLN A 65 -14.13 -9.71 6.78
C GLN A 65 -13.21 -10.85 6.29
N PRO A 66 -11.95 -10.61 5.90
CA PRO A 66 -11.00 -11.67 5.54
C PRO A 66 -10.95 -12.78 6.60
N ALA A 67 -10.95 -14.05 6.22
CA ALA A 67 -10.97 -15.19 7.14
C ALA A 67 -9.77 -15.27 8.11
N GLY A 68 -8.77 -14.40 7.96
CA GLY A 68 -7.70 -14.18 8.95
C GLY A 68 -7.97 -13.06 9.97
N THR A 69 -9.12 -12.40 9.91
CA THR A 69 -9.48 -11.24 10.77
C THR A 69 -10.73 -11.47 11.61
N THR A 70 -11.45 -12.57 11.41
CA THR A 70 -12.60 -12.89 12.25
C THR A 70 -12.16 -13.65 13.50
N THR A 71 -12.32 -13.00 14.65
CA THR A 71 -12.70 -13.65 15.91
C THR A 71 -14.10 -14.28 15.78
N ALA A 72 -14.30 -15.12 14.77
CA ALA A 72 -15.47 -15.99 14.70
C ALA A 72 -15.26 -17.09 15.74
N ARG A 73 -16.31 -17.44 16.48
CA ARG A 73 -16.28 -18.42 17.59
C ARG A 73 -15.95 -19.87 17.17
N CYS A 74 -15.56 -20.09 15.91
CA CYS A 74 -14.87 -21.29 15.49
C CYS A 74 -13.39 -21.15 15.93
N GLY A 75 -13.01 -21.73 17.07
CA GLY A 75 -11.64 -21.66 17.59
C GLY A 75 -10.61 -22.27 16.62
N ALA A 76 -9.32 -21.94 16.82
CA ALA A 76 -8.21 -22.42 16.00
C ALA A 76 -8.11 -23.95 15.89
N ASP A 77 -8.76 -24.67 16.81
CA ASP A 77 -8.73 -26.13 16.93
C ASP A 77 -9.84 -26.83 16.12
N THR A 78 -10.73 -26.07 15.47
CA THR A 78 -11.84 -26.64 14.67
C THR A 78 -12.15 -25.76 13.46
N PRO A 79 -11.30 -25.77 12.42
CA PRO A 79 -11.58 -25.04 11.20
C PRO A 79 -12.86 -25.58 10.53
N PRO A 80 -13.60 -24.74 9.79
CA PRO A 80 -14.72 -25.20 8.97
C PRO A 80 -14.29 -26.34 8.05
N ASP A 81 -15.13 -27.36 7.88
CA ASP A 81 -14.89 -28.42 6.90
C ASP A 81 -15.10 -27.88 5.48
N TRP A 82 -13.99 -27.50 4.83
CA TRP A 82 -13.97 -26.93 3.49
C TRP A 82 -14.23 -27.97 2.38
N SER A 83 -14.14 -29.27 2.69
CA SER A 83 -14.26 -30.35 1.69
C SER A 83 -15.66 -30.47 1.10
N ALA A 84 -16.69 -30.12 1.87
CA ALA A 84 -18.09 -30.11 1.42
C ALA A 84 -18.37 -28.97 0.41
N ILE A 85 -17.62 -27.86 0.49
CA ILE A 85 -17.77 -26.71 -0.42
C ILE A 85 -17.08 -27.01 -1.75
N ASP A 86 -15.87 -27.59 -1.73
CA ASP A 86 -15.15 -28.03 -2.94
C ASP A 86 -15.95 -29.07 -3.76
N ALA A 87 -16.75 -29.90 -3.09
CA ALA A 87 -17.61 -30.90 -3.74
C ALA A 87 -18.77 -30.31 -4.56
N THR A 88 -19.24 -29.10 -4.22
CA THR A 88 -20.36 -28.44 -4.93
C THR A 88 -19.93 -27.63 -6.15
N HIS A 89 -18.63 -27.34 -6.29
CA HIS A 89 -18.05 -26.63 -7.42
C HIS A 89 -16.69 -27.25 -7.80
N PRO A 90 -16.68 -28.43 -8.45
CA PRO A 90 -15.44 -29.12 -8.79
C PRO A 90 -14.57 -28.24 -9.69
N SER A 91 -13.31 -28.08 -9.30
CA SER A 91 -12.28 -27.48 -10.14
C SER A 91 -12.30 -28.20 -11.49
N ARG A 92 -12.46 -27.43 -12.57
CA ARG A 92 -12.49 -27.98 -13.92
C ARG A 92 -11.06 -28.20 -14.42
N THR A 93 -10.31 -29.02 -13.68
CA THR A 93 -8.94 -29.43 -13.98
C THR A 93 -8.79 -30.88 -13.57
N ASP A 94 -8.63 -31.73 -14.58
CA ASP A 94 -8.42 -33.17 -14.43
C ASP A 94 -7.13 -33.41 -13.61
N PRO A 95 -7.19 -34.03 -12.42
CA PRO A 95 -6.04 -34.20 -11.53
C PRO A 95 -4.89 -35.00 -12.17
N ALA A 96 -5.13 -35.69 -13.28
CA ALA A 96 -4.14 -36.45 -14.03
C ALA A 96 -3.12 -35.58 -14.82
N THR A 97 -3.29 -34.25 -14.89
CA THR A 97 -2.39 -33.36 -15.66
C THR A 97 -1.45 -32.48 -14.82
N LEU A 98 -1.46 -32.62 -13.49
CA LEU A 98 -0.48 -31.97 -12.61
C LEU A 98 0.79 -32.82 -12.48
N THR A 99 1.55 -32.94 -13.58
CA THR A 99 2.96 -33.32 -13.47
C THR A 99 3.79 -32.08 -13.10
N THR A 100 4.29 -32.07 -11.87
CA THR A 100 5.44 -31.26 -11.39
C THR A 100 5.44 -29.80 -11.85
N GLY A 101 4.55 -28.99 -11.28
CA GLY A 101 4.72 -27.54 -11.22
C GLY A 101 4.64 -27.14 -9.75
N GLU A 102 5.70 -26.53 -9.22
CA GLU A 102 5.71 -25.99 -7.85
C GLU A 102 4.48 -25.12 -7.62
N GLU A 103 3.70 -25.49 -6.60
CA GLU A 103 2.61 -24.70 -6.06
C GLU A 103 3.19 -23.42 -5.45
N THR A 104 3.41 -22.42 -6.30
CA THR A 104 4.01 -21.15 -5.88
C THR A 104 2.89 -20.19 -5.51
N THR A 105 2.27 -20.41 -4.35
CA THR A 105 1.49 -19.36 -3.67
C THR A 105 2.50 -18.34 -3.15
N MET A 106 2.94 -17.42 -4.00
CA MET A 106 3.82 -16.32 -3.60
C MET A 106 2.98 -15.31 -2.81
N THR A 107 2.87 -15.54 -1.51
CA THR A 107 2.36 -14.55 -0.56
C THR A 107 3.38 -13.42 -0.48
N ASP A 108 2.91 -12.16 -0.52
CA ASP A 108 3.77 -11.00 -0.32
C ASP A 108 4.59 -11.17 0.98
N PRO A 109 5.93 -11.19 0.93
CA PRO A 109 6.77 -11.29 2.12
C PRO A 109 6.58 -10.12 3.11
N TYR A 110 5.78 -9.10 2.76
CA TYR A 110 5.42 -7.97 3.60
C TYR A 110 3.96 -8.01 4.13
N ALA A 111 3.20 -9.07 3.85
CA ALA A 111 1.88 -9.27 4.47
C ALA A 111 2.02 -9.37 6.00
N ARG A 112 1.26 -8.56 6.76
CA ARG A 112 1.30 -8.60 8.23
C ARG A 112 0.87 -9.98 8.75
N PRO A 113 1.56 -10.56 9.75
CA PRO A 113 0.95 -11.58 10.59
C PRO A 113 -0.28 -10.98 11.29
N ALA A 114 -1.35 -11.77 11.43
CA ALA A 114 -2.51 -11.38 12.20
C ALA A 114 -2.08 -10.99 13.63
N PRO A 115 -2.66 -9.95 14.25
CA PRO A 115 -2.39 -9.64 15.64
C PRO A 115 -2.81 -10.84 16.50
N GLN A 116 -1.85 -11.44 17.20
CA GLN A 116 -2.15 -12.44 18.22
C GLN A 116 -2.99 -11.77 19.30
N ALA A 117 -4.14 -12.35 19.60
CA ALA A 117 -4.93 -11.93 20.76
C ALA A 117 -4.06 -12.12 22.01
N THR A 118 -3.81 -11.03 22.73
CA THR A 118 -3.31 -11.09 24.10
C THR A 118 -4.36 -11.83 24.94
N PRO A 119 -4.01 -12.89 25.70
CA PRO A 119 -4.94 -13.49 26.63
C PRO A 119 -5.34 -12.44 27.66
N ASP A 120 -6.64 -12.29 27.89
CA ASP A 120 -7.18 -11.48 28.99
C ASP A 120 -6.55 -11.96 30.31
N GLU A 121 -5.83 -11.06 30.98
CA GLU A 121 -5.45 -11.23 32.38
C GLU A 121 -6.73 -11.24 33.23
N THR A 122 -7.22 -12.44 33.53
CA THR A 122 -8.19 -12.61 34.61
C THR A 122 -7.42 -12.58 35.94
N PRO A 123 -7.83 -11.77 36.93
CA PRO A 123 -7.11 -11.70 38.20
C PRO A 123 -7.21 -13.05 38.92
N ILE A 124 -6.06 -13.63 39.27
CA ILE A 124 -6.00 -14.78 40.17
C ILE A 124 -6.30 -14.26 41.58
N SER A 125 -7.55 -14.40 42.00
CA SER A 125 -7.91 -14.46 43.42
C SER A 125 -8.98 -15.51 43.63
N ASP A 126 -8.67 -16.45 44.52
CA ASP A 126 -9.59 -17.37 45.20
C ASP A 126 -10.30 -18.45 44.40
N VAL A 127 -9.62 -19.59 44.22
CA VAL A 127 -10.25 -20.92 44.43
C VAL A 127 -9.26 -21.84 45.12
N ARG A 128 -9.27 -21.81 46.46
CA ARG A 128 -8.73 -22.87 47.32
C ARG A 128 -9.93 -23.56 47.97
N ALA A 129 -9.92 -24.89 47.97
CA ALA A 129 -11.04 -25.80 48.29
C ALA A 129 -12.05 -25.88 47.13
N THR A 130 -12.27 -27.02 46.48
CA THR A 130 -12.59 -28.34 47.03
C THR A 130 -12.38 -29.35 45.90
N ILE A 131 -11.91 -30.56 46.22
CA ILE A 131 -12.26 -31.87 45.62
C ILE A 131 -11.17 -32.85 46.05
N GLU A 132 -11.42 -33.53 47.17
CA GLU A 132 -10.86 -34.84 47.44
C GLU A 132 -11.77 -35.90 46.80
N GLU A 133 -11.13 -36.98 46.35
CA GLU A 133 -11.70 -38.32 46.10
C GLU A 133 -12.44 -38.57 44.77
N LYS A 134 -11.72 -39.11 43.76
CA LYS A 134 -12.03 -40.43 43.15
C LYS A 134 -11.14 -40.88 41.97
N VAL A 135 -10.73 -42.16 42.07
CA VAL A 135 -10.37 -43.16 41.03
C VAL A 135 -9.01 -43.04 40.33
N GLU A 136 -8.11 -43.96 40.69
CA GLU A 136 -6.91 -44.35 39.95
C GLU A 136 -7.26 -45.06 38.63
N HIS A 137 -6.90 -44.44 37.52
CA HIS A 137 -6.58 -45.13 36.27
C HIS A 137 -5.20 -44.65 35.78
N PRO A 138 -4.28 -45.55 35.39
CA PRO A 138 -2.95 -45.14 34.94
C PRO A 138 -3.07 -44.39 33.60
N ALA A 139 -2.74 -43.10 33.61
CA ALA A 139 -2.70 -42.28 32.42
C ALA A 139 -1.60 -42.79 31.45
N PRO A 140 -1.85 -42.77 30.12
CA PRO A 140 -0.80 -43.06 29.14
C PRO A 140 0.32 -42.01 29.25
N PRO A 141 1.58 -42.35 28.89
CA PRO A 141 2.71 -41.44 29.03
C PRO A 141 2.47 -40.16 28.24
N ILE A 142 2.31 -39.05 28.97
CA ILE A 142 2.25 -37.71 28.41
C ILE A 142 3.59 -37.47 27.71
N THR A 143 3.57 -37.47 26.38
CA THR A 143 4.74 -37.11 25.59
C THR A 143 5.04 -35.64 25.91
N ALA A 144 6.24 -35.36 26.41
CA ALA A 144 6.62 -33.99 26.76
C ALA A 144 6.38 -33.08 25.54
N PRO A 145 5.69 -31.93 25.69
CA PRO A 145 5.45 -31.03 24.57
C PRO A 145 6.79 -30.61 23.98
N THR A 146 6.96 -30.87 22.68
CA THR A 146 8.12 -30.42 21.90
C THR A 146 8.24 -28.91 22.09
N ARG A 147 9.35 -28.47 22.68
CA ARG A 147 9.64 -27.05 22.89
C ARG A 147 9.48 -26.33 21.53
N PRO A 148 8.65 -25.28 21.43
CA PRO A 148 8.47 -24.60 20.15
C PRO A 148 9.83 -24.11 19.67
N THR A 149 10.19 -24.50 18.45
CA THR A 149 11.41 -24.07 17.79
C THR A 149 11.33 -22.56 17.60
N VAL A 150 12.14 -21.81 18.35
CA VAL A 150 12.24 -20.36 18.18
C VAL A 150 12.71 -20.10 16.75
N PRO A 151 11.97 -19.34 15.92
CA PRO A 151 12.38 -19.03 14.57
C PRO A 151 13.76 -18.37 14.56
N ALA A 152 14.66 -18.86 13.70
CA ALA A 152 16.01 -18.31 13.60
C ALA A 152 15.96 -16.85 13.11
N LEU A 153 16.59 -15.94 13.86
CA LEU A 153 16.69 -14.53 13.51
C LEU A 153 17.61 -14.33 12.29
N LYS A 154 17.07 -13.80 11.19
CA LYS A 154 17.87 -13.35 10.04
C LYS A 154 18.27 -11.89 10.28
N THR A 155 19.56 -11.62 10.45
CA THR A 155 20.08 -10.27 10.74
C THR A 155 21.30 -9.93 9.88
N ARG A 156 21.56 -8.62 9.71
CA ARG A 156 22.79 -8.08 9.11
C ARG A 156 23.21 -6.80 9.83
N LYS A 157 24.49 -6.42 9.75
CA LYS A 157 24.95 -5.10 10.21
C LYS A 157 24.49 -3.99 9.25
N PRO A 158 24.26 -2.76 9.75
CA PRO A 158 24.00 -1.60 8.90
C PRO A 158 25.17 -1.36 7.93
N THR A 159 24.85 -1.04 6.68
CA THR A 159 25.83 -0.86 5.60
C THR A 159 26.15 0.61 5.33
N GLY A 160 25.43 1.55 5.94
CA GLY A 160 25.54 2.98 5.62
C GLY A 160 25.10 3.35 4.19
N ARG A 161 24.54 2.39 3.43
CA ARG A 161 23.98 2.64 2.09
C ARG A 161 22.71 3.49 2.21
N VAL A 162 22.60 4.46 1.32
CA VAL A 162 21.42 5.32 1.20
C VAL A 162 20.28 4.48 0.64
N ALA A 163 19.13 4.50 1.31
CA ALA A 163 17.94 3.82 0.82
C ALA A 163 17.42 4.50 -0.47
N PRO A 164 16.70 3.77 -1.33
CA PRO A 164 16.03 4.37 -2.48
C PRO A 164 15.17 5.58 -2.05
N PRO A 165 15.36 6.77 -2.63
CA PRO A 165 14.70 7.97 -2.16
C PRO A 165 13.26 8.05 -2.66
N LEU A 166 12.35 8.32 -1.72
CA LEU A 166 10.97 8.74 -1.97
C LEU A 166 10.88 10.24 -1.69
N ILE A 167 10.68 11.03 -2.74
CA ILE A 167 10.76 12.50 -2.71
C ILE A 167 9.37 13.08 -2.88
N LEU A 168 8.97 13.97 -1.99
CA LEU A 168 7.79 14.82 -2.16
C LEU A 168 8.23 16.20 -2.62
N VAL A 169 7.75 16.62 -3.80
CA VAL A 169 7.88 17.98 -4.33
C VAL A 169 6.52 18.65 -4.21
N GLU A 170 6.35 19.51 -3.21
CA GLU A 170 5.13 20.30 -3.06
C GLU A 170 5.35 21.78 -3.33
N GLY A 171 4.25 22.48 -3.58
CA GLY A 171 4.26 23.91 -3.80
C GLY A 171 2.90 24.39 -4.29
N GLY A 172 2.71 25.71 -4.24
CA GLY A 172 1.55 26.36 -4.83
C GLY A 172 1.39 26.08 -6.32
N GLU A 173 0.27 26.56 -6.88
CA GLU A 173 0.04 26.49 -8.32
C GLU A 173 1.14 27.20 -9.10
N LYS A 174 1.55 26.59 -10.23
CA LYS A 174 2.56 27.15 -11.14
C LYS A 174 3.91 27.45 -10.45
N ALA A 175 4.27 26.69 -9.43
CA ALA A 175 5.56 26.80 -8.73
C ALA A 175 6.71 26.01 -9.39
N GLY A 176 6.50 25.43 -10.59
CA GLY A 176 7.54 24.69 -11.32
C GLY A 176 7.77 23.25 -10.88
N LYS A 177 6.80 22.62 -10.18
CA LYS A 177 6.91 21.22 -9.70
C LYS A 177 7.17 20.24 -10.84
N THR A 178 6.24 20.16 -11.78
CA THR A 178 6.30 19.28 -12.96
C THR A 178 7.55 19.55 -13.80
N TRP A 179 7.92 20.82 -14.00
CA TRP A 179 9.15 21.21 -14.69
C TRP A 179 10.42 20.63 -14.03
N LEU A 180 10.58 20.83 -12.71
CA LEU A 180 11.71 20.32 -11.95
C LEU A 180 11.82 18.78 -12.06
N VAL A 181 10.68 18.09 -12.09
CA VAL A 181 10.65 16.63 -12.21
C VAL A 181 10.98 16.18 -13.63
N ALA A 182 10.51 16.87 -14.67
CA ALA A 182 10.86 16.59 -16.06
C ALA A 182 12.35 16.84 -16.35
N GLU A 183 12.95 17.90 -15.81
CA GLU A 183 14.41 18.13 -15.91
C GLU A 183 15.21 16.99 -15.27
N PHE A 184 14.70 16.39 -14.20
CA PHE A 184 15.39 15.29 -13.51
C PHE A 184 15.49 14.04 -14.36
N THR A 185 14.50 13.78 -15.22
CA THR A 185 14.52 12.58 -16.07
C THR A 185 15.61 12.64 -17.14
N ALA A 186 16.16 13.83 -17.43
CA ALA A 186 17.34 14.01 -18.28
C ALA A 186 18.65 13.53 -17.64
N SER A 187 18.63 13.13 -16.37
CA SER A 187 19.82 12.68 -15.66
C SER A 187 20.43 11.43 -16.32
N PRO A 188 21.73 11.45 -16.69
CA PRO A 188 22.42 10.26 -17.19
C PRO A 188 22.65 9.20 -16.09
N ARG A 189 22.30 9.51 -14.84
CA ARG A 189 22.40 8.59 -13.69
C ARG A 189 21.10 7.83 -13.46
N ILE A 190 20.06 8.08 -14.26
CA ILE A 190 18.80 7.34 -14.29
C ILE A 190 18.79 6.48 -15.55
N SER A 191 18.40 5.22 -15.43
CA SER A 191 18.32 4.31 -16.60
C SER A 191 17.06 4.52 -17.43
N GLN A 192 15.93 4.70 -16.75
CA GLN A 192 14.61 4.89 -17.35
C GLN A 192 13.72 5.64 -16.36
N ALA A 193 12.94 6.59 -16.87
CA ALA A 193 11.89 7.24 -16.10
C ALA A 193 10.49 6.85 -16.61
N TYR A 194 9.60 6.58 -15.67
CA TYR A 194 8.18 6.35 -15.91
C TYR A 194 7.35 7.41 -15.21
N TRP A 195 6.29 7.85 -15.86
CA TRP A 195 5.49 8.98 -15.41
C TRP A 195 4.00 8.65 -15.40
N ILE A 196 3.37 8.81 -14.24
CA ILE A 196 1.92 8.72 -14.06
C ILE A 196 1.39 10.13 -13.83
N GLU A 197 0.74 10.68 -14.85
CA GLU A 197 0.06 11.98 -14.76
C GLU A 197 -1.40 11.77 -14.36
N TRP A 198 -1.69 12.03 -13.09
CA TRP A 198 -2.95 11.69 -12.46
C TRP A 198 -3.81 12.93 -12.21
N GLY A 199 -4.83 13.12 -13.07
CA GLY A 199 -5.99 13.97 -12.84
C GLY A 199 -5.85 15.46 -13.15
N GLU A 200 -4.62 15.97 -13.27
CA GLU A 200 -4.41 17.27 -13.91
C GLU A 200 -4.48 17.11 -15.45
N LYS A 201 -4.64 18.21 -16.18
CA LYS A 201 -4.62 18.17 -17.67
C LYS A 201 -3.33 17.51 -18.12
N GLU A 202 -3.37 16.70 -19.19
CA GLU A 202 -2.25 15.98 -19.79
C GLU A 202 -1.14 16.94 -20.28
N CYS A 203 -0.37 17.52 -19.35
CA CYS A 203 0.68 18.48 -19.60
C CYS A 203 2.05 17.78 -19.62
N ALA A 204 2.15 16.56 -19.08
CA ALA A 204 3.39 15.79 -19.11
C ALA A 204 3.82 15.48 -20.54
N ASP A 205 2.94 15.42 -21.54
CA ASP A 205 3.38 15.34 -22.95
C ASP A 205 4.16 16.59 -23.40
N GLU A 206 3.68 17.79 -23.06
CA GLU A 206 4.32 19.05 -23.45
C GLU A 206 5.68 19.23 -22.78
N TYR A 207 5.82 18.80 -21.52
CA TYR A 207 7.09 18.85 -20.79
C TYR A 207 8.15 17.91 -21.37
N GLY A 208 7.80 16.98 -22.27
CA GLY A 208 8.75 16.18 -23.03
C GLY A 208 9.61 17.02 -23.97
N LEU A 209 9.23 18.28 -24.22
CA LEU A 209 10.02 19.26 -24.97
C LEU A 209 11.14 19.91 -24.16
N ILE A 210 11.20 19.69 -22.83
CA ILE A 210 12.31 20.19 -22.01
C ILE A 210 13.61 19.52 -22.50
N PRO A 211 14.69 20.29 -22.75
CA PRO A 211 15.93 19.75 -23.28
C PRO A 211 16.47 18.57 -22.45
N GLY A 212 16.56 17.41 -23.11
CA GLY A 212 17.09 16.18 -22.51
C GLY A 212 16.09 15.38 -21.68
N ALA A 213 14.89 15.89 -21.41
CA ALA A 213 13.88 15.13 -20.67
C ALA A 213 13.57 13.81 -21.38
N ASP A 214 13.74 12.70 -20.67
CA ASP A 214 13.52 11.35 -21.19
C ASP A 214 12.65 10.54 -20.22
N TYR A 215 11.37 10.41 -20.53
CA TYR A 215 10.43 9.60 -19.74
C TYR A 215 9.36 8.97 -20.62
N THR A 216 8.75 7.92 -20.09
CA THR A 216 7.59 7.26 -20.69
C THR A 216 6.36 7.54 -19.86
N LEU A 217 5.34 8.14 -20.48
CA LEU A 217 4.02 8.27 -19.88
C LEU A 217 3.36 6.90 -19.76
N ILE A 218 2.67 6.69 -18.65
CA ILE A 218 1.93 5.46 -18.39
C ILE A 218 0.44 5.71 -18.54
N ASP A 219 -0.16 5.00 -19.49
CA ASP A 219 -1.60 5.02 -19.71
C ASP A 219 -2.37 4.47 -18.50
N HIS A 220 -3.41 5.20 -18.10
CA HIS A 220 -4.38 4.78 -17.11
C HIS A 220 -5.73 5.47 -17.34
N ASP A 221 -6.80 4.90 -16.78
CA ASP A 221 -8.15 5.48 -16.84
C ASP A 221 -8.44 6.50 -15.72
N GLY A 222 -7.42 6.83 -14.92
CA GLY A 222 -7.53 7.75 -13.79
C GLY A 222 -8.16 7.14 -12.54
N SER A 223 -8.56 5.87 -12.56
CA SER A 223 -8.99 5.16 -11.35
C SER A 223 -7.79 4.86 -10.44
N PHE A 224 -8.07 4.77 -9.13
CA PHE A 224 -7.05 4.39 -8.15
C PHE A 224 -6.47 3.00 -8.44
N GLU A 225 -7.34 2.10 -8.88
CA GLU A 225 -7.02 0.71 -9.17
C GLU A 225 -6.04 0.57 -10.34
N THR A 226 -6.32 1.25 -11.45
CA THR A 226 -5.43 1.21 -12.62
C THR A 226 -4.07 1.83 -12.28
N VAL A 227 -4.04 2.96 -11.57
CA VAL A 227 -2.78 3.59 -11.17
C VAL A 227 -1.97 2.70 -10.23
N ALA A 228 -2.59 2.11 -9.20
CA ALA A 228 -1.89 1.21 -8.27
C ALA A 228 -1.30 -0.02 -8.99
N ASN A 229 -2.04 -0.58 -9.96
CA ASN A 229 -1.56 -1.70 -10.78
C ASN A 229 -0.39 -1.30 -11.68
N GLN A 230 -0.41 -0.09 -12.24
CA GLN A 230 0.72 0.43 -13.02
C GLN A 230 1.95 0.66 -12.16
N VAL A 231 1.79 1.22 -10.96
CA VAL A 231 2.90 1.36 -9.98
C VAL A 231 3.51 -0.01 -9.66
N TYR A 232 2.68 -1.03 -9.44
CA TYR A 232 3.16 -2.40 -9.23
C TYR A 232 3.95 -2.93 -10.44
N ALA A 233 3.42 -2.74 -11.66
CA ALA A 233 4.09 -3.18 -12.88
C ALA A 233 5.46 -2.51 -13.07
N VAL A 234 5.55 -1.19 -12.86
CA VAL A 234 6.82 -0.45 -12.93
C VAL A 234 7.79 -0.92 -11.86
N ARG A 235 7.30 -1.17 -10.63
CA ARG A 235 8.14 -1.70 -9.55
C ARG A 235 8.78 -3.04 -9.93
N ALA A 236 8.04 -3.93 -10.58
CA ALA A 236 8.57 -5.20 -11.05
C ALA A 236 9.68 -5.02 -12.11
N VAL A 237 9.50 -4.06 -13.03
CA VAL A 237 10.55 -3.71 -14.03
C VAL A 237 11.78 -3.13 -13.34
N ALA A 238 11.58 -2.21 -12.38
CA ALA A 238 12.67 -1.61 -11.61
C ALA A 238 13.42 -2.65 -10.77
N GLN A 239 12.72 -3.64 -10.22
CA GLN A 239 13.34 -4.75 -9.48
C GLN A 239 14.27 -5.56 -10.38
N GLN A 240 13.83 -5.89 -11.61
CA GLN A 240 14.65 -6.60 -12.58
C GLN A 240 15.87 -5.78 -13.00
N ALA A 241 15.71 -4.46 -13.20
CA ALA A 241 16.80 -3.56 -13.53
C ALA A 241 17.84 -3.50 -12.39
N ALA A 242 17.37 -3.40 -11.14
CA ALA A 242 18.24 -3.37 -9.96
C ALA A 242 19.00 -4.70 -9.76
N GLU A 243 18.35 -5.85 -10.00
CA GLU A 243 18.98 -7.17 -9.97
C GLU A 243 20.01 -7.38 -11.08
N ALA A 244 19.86 -6.65 -12.20
CA ALA A 244 20.81 -6.62 -13.30
C ALA A 244 21.88 -5.52 -13.15
N ASP A 245 22.02 -4.94 -11.94
CA ASP A 245 22.97 -3.87 -11.62
C ASP A 245 22.90 -2.65 -12.57
N GLN A 246 21.71 -2.37 -13.11
CA GLN A 246 21.48 -1.19 -13.94
C GLN A 246 21.40 0.09 -13.08
N PRO A 247 21.66 1.28 -13.66
CA PRO A 247 21.37 2.53 -12.99
C PRO A 247 19.92 2.59 -12.49
N PRO A 248 19.63 3.32 -11.40
CA PRO A 248 18.30 3.34 -10.82
C PRO A 248 17.27 3.86 -11.81
N MET A 249 16.08 3.27 -11.77
CA MET A 249 14.92 3.80 -12.46
C MET A 249 14.27 4.92 -11.65
N CYS A 250 13.51 5.77 -12.34
CA CYS A 250 12.69 6.83 -11.73
C CYS A 250 11.21 6.55 -11.97
N LEU A 251 10.39 6.67 -10.93
CA LEU A 251 8.93 6.69 -11.03
C LEU A 251 8.40 8.05 -10.56
N VAL A 252 7.64 8.71 -11.41
CA VAL A 252 6.99 10.00 -11.14
C VAL A 252 5.50 9.79 -10.93
N ILE A 253 4.96 10.34 -9.84
CA ILE A 253 3.52 10.44 -9.57
C ILE A 253 3.13 11.92 -9.54
N ASP A 254 2.46 12.39 -10.59
CA ASP A 254 2.02 13.77 -10.74
C ASP A 254 0.49 13.83 -10.89
N THR A 255 -0.33 13.80 -9.83
CA THR A 255 0.01 14.27 -8.49
C THR A 255 -0.68 13.51 -7.36
N MET A 256 -0.04 13.46 -6.18
CA MET A 256 -0.62 12.88 -4.96
C MET A 256 -1.77 13.73 -4.39
N THR A 257 -1.93 14.97 -4.83
CA THR A 257 -3.14 15.74 -4.48
C THR A 257 -4.39 15.11 -5.09
N TRP A 258 -4.30 14.65 -6.33
CA TRP A 258 -5.43 14.05 -7.02
C TRP A 258 -5.75 12.65 -6.49
N GLU A 259 -4.73 11.88 -6.10
CA GLU A 259 -4.91 10.63 -5.37
C GLU A 259 -5.85 10.83 -4.17
N TRP A 260 -5.61 11.88 -3.38
CA TRP A 260 -6.42 12.16 -2.21
C TRP A 260 -7.85 12.63 -2.55
N GLU A 261 -8.01 13.40 -3.63
CA GLU A 261 -9.35 13.79 -4.13
C GLU A 261 -10.17 12.58 -4.56
N ILE A 262 -9.59 11.67 -5.34
CA ILE A 262 -10.26 10.43 -5.76
C ILE A 262 -10.66 9.59 -4.56
N LEU A 263 -9.80 9.46 -3.57
CA LEU A 263 -10.11 8.68 -2.37
C LEU A 263 -11.25 9.28 -1.55
N LYS A 264 -11.33 10.61 -1.43
CA LYS A 264 -12.48 11.29 -0.81
C LYS A 264 -13.76 11.07 -1.60
N ASP A 265 -13.70 11.18 -2.93
CA ASP A 265 -14.85 10.92 -3.81
C ASP A 265 -15.33 9.48 -3.72
N TRP A 266 -14.38 8.53 -3.65
CA TRP A 266 -14.67 7.12 -3.42
C TRP A 266 -15.38 6.92 -2.08
N ALA A 267 -14.93 7.59 -1.01
CA ALA A 267 -15.53 7.52 0.32
C ALA A 267 -16.99 7.99 0.30
N ASN A 268 -17.25 9.12 -0.35
CA ASN A 268 -18.60 9.68 -0.52
C ASN A 268 -19.49 8.68 -1.28
N LYS A 269 -19.04 8.19 -2.44
CA LYS A 269 -19.78 7.19 -3.24
C LYS A 269 -20.06 5.91 -2.45
N ARG A 270 -19.08 5.44 -1.67
CA ARG A 270 -19.20 4.24 -0.83
C ARG A 270 -20.18 4.42 0.32
N ALA A 271 -20.23 5.60 0.94
CA ALA A 271 -21.20 5.92 1.98
C ALA A 271 -22.63 5.97 1.40
N LEU A 272 -22.81 6.62 0.25
CA LEU A 272 -24.10 6.72 -0.45
C LEU A 272 -24.61 5.38 -0.99
N SER A 273 -23.72 4.41 -1.22
CA SER A 273 -24.11 3.08 -1.70
C SER A 273 -24.68 2.17 -0.61
N ALA A 274 -24.55 2.53 0.68
CA ALA A 274 -25.03 1.72 1.78
C ALA A 274 -26.57 1.54 1.73
N PRO A 275 -27.10 0.31 1.91
CA PRO A 275 -28.55 0.06 1.84
C PRO A 275 -29.36 0.90 2.82
N SER A 276 -28.85 1.10 4.04
CA SER A 276 -29.49 1.94 5.07
C SER A 276 -29.59 3.41 4.64
N VAL A 277 -28.55 3.92 3.99
CA VAL A 277 -28.49 5.29 3.47
C VAL A 277 -29.43 5.45 2.28
N ARG A 278 -29.42 4.50 1.34
CA ARG A 278 -30.37 4.49 0.20
C ARG A 278 -31.82 4.49 0.67
N ALA A 279 -32.15 3.65 1.65
CA ALA A 279 -33.49 3.63 2.26
C ALA A 279 -33.86 4.96 2.93
N ARG A 280 -32.89 5.65 3.54
CA ARG A 280 -33.11 6.96 4.15
C ARG A 280 -33.36 8.06 3.10
N LEU A 281 -32.61 8.04 2.00
CA LEU A 281 -32.81 8.96 0.87
C LEU A 281 -34.16 8.72 0.17
N THR A 282 -34.59 7.47 0.01
CA THR A 282 -35.92 7.17 -0.54
C THR A 282 -37.04 7.66 0.38
N LYS A 283 -36.86 7.58 1.70
CA LYS A 283 -37.86 8.02 2.70
C LYS A 283 -37.89 9.52 2.88
N ASN A 284 -36.80 10.22 2.64
CA ASN A 284 -36.70 11.67 2.75
C ASN A 284 -36.02 12.26 1.50
N PRO A 285 -36.80 12.60 0.47
CA PRO A 285 -36.28 13.18 -0.77
C PRO A 285 -35.59 14.53 -0.60
N ASP A 286 -35.87 15.25 0.49
CA ASP A 286 -35.26 16.55 0.80
C ASP A 286 -33.89 16.40 1.47
N LEU A 287 -33.51 15.18 1.91
CA LEU A 287 -32.17 14.92 2.43
C LEU A 287 -31.18 14.92 1.27
N ALA A 288 -30.33 15.95 1.21
CA ALA A 288 -29.32 16.06 0.19
C ALA A 288 -28.20 15.02 0.40
N ALA A 289 -27.57 14.57 -0.69
CA ALA A 289 -26.53 13.54 -0.62
C ALA A 289 -25.28 14.05 0.12
N GLU A 290 -24.99 15.36 -0.02
CA GLU A 290 -23.93 16.08 0.66
C GLU A 290 -24.10 16.16 2.19
N ASP A 291 -25.33 16.03 2.70
CA ASP A 291 -25.61 16.04 4.14
C ASP A 291 -25.37 14.67 4.80
N ILE A 292 -24.99 13.65 4.01
CA ILE A 292 -24.71 12.31 4.52
C ILE A 292 -23.24 12.25 4.95
N PRO A 293 -22.95 12.20 6.26
CA PRO A 293 -21.59 12.10 6.73
C PRO A 293 -21.01 10.74 6.34
N VAL A 294 -19.74 10.73 5.92
CA VAL A 294 -19.00 9.50 5.66
C VAL A 294 -18.61 8.84 7.00
N PRO A 295 -19.07 7.61 7.28
CA PRO A 295 -18.71 6.87 8.48
C PRO A 295 -17.20 6.63 8.65
N MET A 296 -16.72 6.56 9.89
CA MET A 296 -15.29 6.39 10.21
C MET A 296 -14.67 5.11 9.65
N ASN A 297 -15.41 4.00 9.57
CA ASN A 297 -14.91 2.76 8.97
C ASN A 297 -14.59 2.93 7.48
N ILE A 298 -15.33 3.76 6.75
CA ILE A 298 -15.03 4.09 5.34
C ILE A 298 -13.78 4.98 5.25
N TRP A 299 -13.56 5.88 6.20
CA TRP A 299 -12.32 6.64 6.28
C TRP A 299 -11.09 5.78 6.59
N ASN A 300 -11.24 4.75 7.44
CA ASN A 300 -10.17 3.77 7.69
C ASN A 300 -9.83 3.01 6.40
N GLU A 301 -10.84 2.64 5.62
CA GLU A 301 -10.72 2.03 4.31
C GLU A 301 -10.00 2.92 3.28
N VAL A 302 -10.32 4.22 3.25
CA VAL A 302 -9.58 5.22 2.44
C VAL A 302 -8.12 5.28 2.85
N THR A 303 -7.88 5.34 4.16
CA THR A 303 -6.53 5.40 4.72
C THR A 303 -5.72 4.15 4.38
N GLU A 304 -6.34 2.98 4.40
CA GLU A 304 -5.70 1.72 4.01
C GLU A 304 -5.32 1.72 2.52
N ARG A 305 -6.19 2.24 1.63
CA ARG A 305 -5.90 2.38 0.20
C ARG A 305 -4.66 3.24 -0.04
N HIS A 306 -4.63 4.43 0.57
CA HIS A 306 -3.46 5.31 0.54
C HIS A 306 -2.19 4.57 1.01
N TYR A 307 -2.25 3.89 2.17
CA TYR A 307 -1.08 3.17 2.68
C TYR A 307 -0.64 1.99 1.81
N LYS A 308 -1.54 1.33 1.09
CA LYS A 308 -1.16 0.28 0.13
C LYS A 308 -0.32 0.87 -1.01
N LEU A 309 -0.77 1.98 -1.59
CA LEU A 309 0.00 2.70 -2.62
C LEU A 309 1.34 3.17 -2.07
N MET A 310 1.34 3.83 -0.90
CA MET A 310 2.57 4.32 -0.28
C MET A 310 3.57 3.20 0.02
N ARG A 311 3.13 2.00 0.41
CA ARG A 311 4.02 0.85 0.60
C ARG A 311 4.71 0.43 -0.69
N LEU A 312 4.00 0.44 -1.82
CA LEU A 312 4.60 0.17 -3.13
C LEU A 312 5.67 1.21 -3.48
N LEU A 313 5.37 2.50 -3.24
CA LEU A 313 6.31 3.59 -3.51
C LEU A 313 7.53 3.58 -2.58
N GLN A 314 7.33 3.30 -1.28
CA GLN A 314 8.41 3.23 -0.29
C GLN A 314 9.35 2.04 -0.50
N THR A 315 8.86 0.97 -1.12
CA THR A 315 9.63 -0.25 -1.42
C THR A 315 10.03 -0.33 -2.89
N PHE A 316 9.91 0.78 -3.63
CA PHE A 316 10.34 0.87 -5.00
C PHE A 316 11.88 0.81 -5.08
N PRO A 317 12.48 -0.09 -5.88
CA PRO A 317 13.93 -0.25 -5.99
C PRO A 317 14.55 0.82 -6.92
N GLY A 318 14.31 2.10 -6.63
CA GLY A 318 14.76 3.22 -7.44
C GLY A 318 14.35 4.58 -6.85
N VAL A 319 14.43 5.63 -7.65
CA VAL A 319 13.98 6.97 -7.23
C VAL A 319 12.48 7.10 -7.46
N VAL A 320 11.74 7.57 -6.46
CA VAL A 320 10.34 7.95 -6.63
C VAL A 320 10.18 9.44 -6.37
N VAL A 321 9.53 10.15 -7.29
CA VAL A 321 9.20 11.56 -7.12
C VAL A 321 7.69 11.74 -7.17
N MET A 322 7.12 12.21 -6.08
CA MET A 322 5.70 12.54 -5.94
C MET A 322 5.55 14.05 -5.95
N THR A 323 4.65 14.58 -6.77
CA THR A 323 4.25 15.99 -6.65
C THR A 323 3.02 16.12 -5.75
N ALA A 324 2.85 17.29 -5.15
CA ALA A 324 1.58 17.68 -4.50
C ALA A 324 1.38 19.19 -4.54
N ARG A 325 0.13 19.63 -4.44
CA ARG A 325 -0.20 21.02 -4.12
C ARG A 325 0.09 21.29 -2.65
N GLY A 326 0.47 22.53 -2.37
CA GLY A 326 0.64 23.03 -1.02
C GLY A 326 -0.02 24.40 -0.90
N LYS A 327 -0.58 24.68 0.28
CA LYS A 327 -1.17 25.99 0.57
C LYS A 327 -0.91 26.43 1.99
N GLU A 328 -0.87 27.74 2.18
CA GLU A 328 -0.99 28.33 3.51
C GLU A 328 -2.43 28.21 4.00
N VAL A 329 -2.60 27.70 5.21
CA VAL A 329 -3.87 27.68 5.93
C VAL A 329 -3.70 28.41 7.26
N THR A 330 -4.80 28.86 7.83
CA THR A 330 -4.76 29.45 9.17
C THR A 330 -4.32 28.38 10.17
N ALA A 331 -3.34 28.69 11.01
CA ALA A 331 -2.90 27.78 12.05
C ALA A 331 -4.02 27.59 13.08
N LEU A 332 -4.16 26.37 13.61
CA LEU A 332 -5.14 26.05 14.64
C LEU A 332 -4.40 25.76 15.96
N ASP A 333 -5.01 26.11 17.10
CA ASP A 333 -4.54 25.73 18.43
C ASP A 333 -4.89 24.26 18.76
N ASP A 334 -4.46 23.78 19.93
CA ASP A 334 -4.74 22.41 20.40
C ASP A 334 -6.25 22.12 20.55
N ALA A 335 -7.08 23.17 20.65
CA ALA A 335 -8.54 23.07 20.70
C ALA A 335 -9.20 23.20 19.32
N GLY A 336 -8.41 23.25 18.24
CA GLY A 336 -8.88 23.36 16.85
C GLY A 336 -9.35 24.77 16.46
N ARG A 337 -9.08 25.79 17.26
CA ARG A 337 -9.49 27.18 16.99
C ARG A 337 -8.40 27.93 16.19
N PRO A 338 -8.77 28.79 15.23
CA PRO A 338 -7.81 29.62 14.50
C PRO A 338 -6.94 30.47 15.43
N ILE A 339 -5.62 30.41 15.23
CA ILE A 339 -4.65 31.29 15.88
C ILE A 339 -4.54 32.56 15.04
N PRO A 340 -4.99 33.73 15.54
CA PRO A 340 -4.98 34.97 14.77
C PRO A 340 -3.57 35.33 14.28
N GLY A 341 -3.44 35.62 12.99
CA GLY A 341 -2.17 36.03 12.36
C GLY A 341 -1.14 34.91 12.14
N ALA A 342 -1.41 33.68 12.63
CA ALA A 342 -0.54 32.55 12.39
C ALA A 342 -1.02 31.73 11.18
N LYS A 343 -0.10 31.46 10.27
CA LYS A 343 -0.33 30.57 9.13
C LYS A 343 0.54 29.34 9.27
N THR A 344 -0.02 28.20 8.91
CA THR A 344 0.73 26.95 8.75
C THR A 344 0.61 26.50 7.31
N TYR A 345 1.69 25.93 6.78
CA TYR A 345 1.70 25.46 5.40
C TYR A 345 1.34 23.97 5.39
N LYS A 346 0.35 23.60 4.57
CA LYS A 346 -0.18 22.25 4.51
C LYS A 346 -0.12 21.70 3.09
N VAL A 347 0.35 20.46 2.98
CA VAL A 347 0.28 19.67 1.74
C VAL A 347 -1.17 19.25 1.52
N GLU A 348 -1.67 19.47 0.32
CA GLU A 348 -2.98 19.00 -0.11
C GLU A 348 -2.88 17.54 -0.52
N GLY A 349 -2.93 16.65 0.46
CA GLY A 349 -2.92 15.21 0.28
C GLY A 349 -3.28 14.53 1.60
N HIS A 350 -3.10 13.21 1.67
CA HIS A 350 -3.23 12.50 2.94
C HIS A 350 -2.27 13.10 3.99
N LYS A 351 -2.73 13.19 5.25
CA LYS A 351 -2.01 13.89 6.33
C LYS A 351 -0.58 13.38 6.59
N ASN A 352 -0.31 12.12 6.27
CA ASN A 352 1.00 11.49 6.48
C ASN A 352 1.90 11.53 5.24
N LEU A 353 1.43 12.04 4.10
CA LEU A 353 2.18 12.02 2.84
C LEU A 353 3.59 12.62 2.98
N ALA A 354 3.70 13.79 3.61
CA ALA A 354 4.98 14.45 3.83
C ALA A 354 5.87 13.73 4.86
N TYR A 355 5.27 13.04 5.83
CA TYR A 355 5.98 12.25 6.83
C TYR A 355 6.56 10.95 6.24
N ASP A 356 5.81 10.33 5.33
CA ASP A 356 6.16 9.08 4.67
C ASP A 356 7.27 9.26 3.62
N ALA A 357 7.44 10.47 3.08
CA ALA A 357 8.53 10.82 2.17
C ALA A 357 9.89 10.80 2.90
N SER A 358 10.92 10.32 2.22
CA SER A 358 12.30 10.42 2.71
C SER A 358 12.86 11.83 2.55
N VAL A 359 12.38 12.60 1.57
CA VAL A 359 12.77 13.99 1.34
C VAL A 359 11.54 14.81 1.00
N TRP A 360 11.44 16.00 1.58
CA TRP A 360 10.36 16.95 1.33
C TRP A 360 10.94 18.26 0.81
N LEU A 361 10.59 18.60 -0.43
CA LEU A 361 10.90 19.85 -1.11
C LEU A 361 9.66 20.73 -1.20
N ARG A 362 9.84 22.03 -0.97
CA ARG A 362 8.84 23.07 -1.23
C ARG A 362 9.32 24.02 -2.30
N LEU A 363 8.53 24.15 -3.36
CA LEU A 363 8.72 25.16 -4.39
C LEU A 363 7.77 26.33 -4.16
N SER A 364 8.21 27.53 -4.54
CA SER A 364 7.44 28.76 -4.48
C SER A 364 7.73 29.60 -5.71
N ARG A 365 6.75 30.43 -6.09
CA ARG A 365 6.94 31.47 -7.11
C ARG A 365 7.66 32.70 -6.56
N GLU A 366 7.67 32.86 -5.25
CA GLU A 366 8.15 34.07 -4.57
C GLU A 366 9.52 33.88 -3.91
N HIS A 367 9.89 32.63 -3.60
CA HIS A 367 11.09 32.32 -2.85
C HIS A 367 11.83 31.14 -3.49
N PRO A 368 13.16 31.05 -3.29
CA PRO A 368 13.93 29.94 -3.83
C PRO A 368 13.46 28.60 -3.22
N PRO A 369 13.67 27.47 -3.94
CA PRO A 369 13.31 26.14 -3.45
C PRO A 369 13.82 25.88 -2.02
N LEU A 370 13.01 25.18 -1.23
CA LEU A 370 13.34 24.82 0.15
C LEU A 370 13.40 23.30 0.30
N VAL A 371 14.46 22.80 0.92
CA VAL A 371 14.50 21.46 1.49
C VAL A 371 13.90 21.55 2.90
N VAL A 372 12.63 21.14 3.03
CA VAL A 372 11.88 21.20 4.29
C VAL A 372 12.41 20.15 5.27
N GLY A 373 12.73 18.96 4.77
CA GLY A 373 13.31 17.90 5.57
C GLY A 373 13.87 16.77 4.71
N ALA A 374 14.87 16.06 5.23
CA ALA A 374 15.45 14.89 4.59
C ALA A 374 15.82 13.85 5.65
N ARG A 375 15.44 12.59 5.43
CA ARG A 375 15.85 11.44 6.24
C ARG A 375 17.21 10.92 5.74
N SER A 376 18.25 11.72 5.95
CA SER A 376 19.61 11.39 5.51
C SER A 376 20.65 11.99 6.44
N VAL A 377 21.63 11.18 6.84
CA VAL A 377 22.82 11.65 7.59
C VAL A 377 23.69 12.57 6.73
N ARG A 378 23.73 12.34 5.41
CA ARG A 378 24.56 13.10 4.46
C ARG A 378 23.99 14.46 4.10
N ALA A 379 22.67 14.60 4.12
CA ALA A 379 21.99 15.84 3.75
C ALA A 379 22.28 17.01 4.71
N GLY A 380 22.85 16.74 5.89
CA GLY A 380 23.17 17.77 6.88
C GLY A 380 21.95 18.47 7.47
N ILE A 381 20.76 17.87 7.32
CA ILE A 381 19.51 18.32 7.92
C ILE A 381 19.05 17.22 8.87
N ARG A 382 19.09 17.47 10.17
CA ARG A 382 18.52 16.59 11.19
C ARG A 382 17.05 16.91 11.34
N PRO A 383 16.14 15.97 10.97
CA PRO A 383 14.71 16.17 11.15
C PRO A 383 14.38 16.53 12.60
N GLY A 384 13.56 17.57 12.78
CA GLY A 384 13.13 18.05 14.10
C GLY A 384 14.12 18.95 14.84
N VAL A 385 15.32 19.18 14.30
CA VAL A 385 16.34 20.06 14.90
C VAL A 385 16.69 21.21 13.96
N ASP A 386 17.04 20.88 12.71
CA ASP A 386 17.54 21.86 11.76
C ASP A 386 16.38 22.51 10.98
N LYS A 387 16.51 23.81 10.69
CA LYS A 387 15.50 24.57 9.93
C LYS A 387 15.51 24.17 8.45
N PRO A 388 14.38 24.38 7.73
CA PRO A 388 14.35 24.25 6.28
C PRO A 388 15.48 25.02 5.61
N ARG A 389 16.13 24.39 4.61
CA ARG A 389 17.28 24.97 3.90
C ARG A 389 16.86 25.50 2.54
N SER A 390 17.16 26.76 2.26
CA SER A 390 16.97 27.34 0.92
C SER A 390 18.10 26.94 -0.02
N VAL A 391 17.73 26.54 -1.24
CA VAL A 391 18.64 26.07 -2.29
C VAL A 391 18.17 26.68 -3.63
N PRO A 392 18.69 27.87 -4.02
CA PRO A 392 18.23 28.55 -5.23
C PRO A 392 18.42 27.76 -6.53
N ASP A 393 19.56 27.09 -6.69
CA ASP A 393 19.89 26.31 -7.90
C ASP A 393 19.59 24.82 -7.71
N LEU A 394 18.48 24.51 -7.03
CA LEU A 394 18.10 23.13 -6.73
C LEU A 394 17.79 22.36 -8.01
N THR A 395 18.55 21.29 -8.27
CA THR A 395 18.16 20.22 -9.18
C THR A 395 17.94 18.94 -8.39
N LEU A 396 17.01 18.09 -8.86
CA LEU A 396 16.81 16.77 -8.26
C LEU A 396 18.01 15.85 -8.48
N ASP A 397 18.76 16.00 -9.59
CA ASP A 397 19.98 15.24 -9.83
C ASP A 397 21.02 15.48 -8.74
N TRP A 398 21.36 16.75 -8.50
CA TRP A 398 22.29 17.14 -7.45
C TRP A 398 21.81 16.67 -6.08
N LEU A 399 20.52 16.85 -5.78
CA LEU A 399 19.95 16.45 -4.50
C LEU A 399 20.07 14.93 -4.29
N VAL A 400 19.59 14.13 -5.24
CA VAL A 400 19.56 12.66 -5.13
C VAL A 400 20.97 12.10 -5.10
N PHE A 401 21.80 12.52 -6.04
CA PHE A 401 23.05 11.84 -6.28
C PHE A 401 24.21 12.47 -5.51
N ASP A 402 24.23 13.77 -5.28
CA ASP A 402 25.40 14.42 -4.65
C ASP A 402 25.13 14.73 -3.17
N VAL A 403 23.93 15.19 -2.82
CA VAL A 403 23.57 15.50 -1.42
C VAL A 403 23.17 14.26 -0.64
N LEU A 404 22.22 13.48 -1.14
CA LEU A 404 21.83 12.24 -0.47
C LEU A 404 22.91 11.17 -0.67
N GLY A 405 23.60 11.18 -1.81
CA GLY A 405 24.62 10.20 -2.15
C GLY A 405 24.05 8.85 -2.56
N TYR A 406 22.83 8.82 -3.13
CA TYR A 406 22.21 7.57 -3.56
C TYR A 406 23.01 6.95 -4.71
N ARG A 407 23.54 5.74 -4.48
CA ARG A 407 24.38 4.97 -5.40
C ARG A 407 24.02 3.49 -5.27
N PRO A 408 23.05 2.98 -6.05
CA PRO A 408 22.64 1.58 -5.97
C PRO A 408 23.71 0.62 -6.53
N ASP A 409 24.60 1.13 -7.38
CA ASP A 409 25.73 0.46 -8.04
C ASP A 409 26.96 0.28 -7.14
N LEU A 410 27.17 1.17 -6.17
CA LEU A 410 28.35 1.12 -5.31
C LEU A 410 28.14 0.19 -4.10
N ALA A 411 29.11 -0.70 -3.89
CA ALA A 411 29.26 -1.42 -2.63
C ALA A 411 29.32 -0.44 -1.45
N ALA A 412 28.82 -0.89 -0.29
CA ALA A 412 28.81 -0.08 0.93
C ALA A 412 30.20 0.54 1.19
N PRO A 413 30.28 1.84 1.55
CA PRO A 413 31.57 2.44 1.87
C PRO A 413 32.24 1.63 2.98
N THR A 414 33.46 1.15 2.72
CA THR A 414 34.27 0.46 3.73
C THR A 414 34.58 1.50 4.81
N ALA A 415 34.28 1.18 6.07
CA ALA A 415 34.57 2.09 7.18
C ALA A 415 36.06 2.44 7.16
N ALA A 416 36.36 3.75 7.12
CA ALA A 416 37.71 4.28 7.21
C ALA A 416 38.26 4.21 8.64
#